data_AF-A0A0D1W3H3-F1
#
_entry.id   AF-A0A0D1W3H3-F1
#
_cell.length_a   1.000
_cell.length_b   1.000
_cell.length_c   1.000
_cell.angle_alpha   90.00
_cell.angle_beta   90.00
_cell.angle_gamma   90.00
#
_symmetry.space_group_name_H-M   'P 1'
#
loop_
_entity.id
_entity.type
_entity.pdbx_description
1 polymer ?
#
loop_
_entity_poly.entity_id
_entity_poly.type
_entity_poly.pdbx_seq_one_letter_code
_entity_poly.pdbx_strand_id
1 'polypeptide(L)' 'MPKYEFRVSTGYVGCKRTEIVEIDEDDLTGKTEEEIEEYVEKEWAQWVWENIDGGFSKVEDEE' A
#
# COMPACT_ATOMS: atom_id res chain seq x y z
N MET A 1 3.59 -11.51 -15.72
CA MET A 1 3.45 -10.69 -14.51
C MET A 1 2.11 -9.96 -14.53
N PRO A 2 1.15 -10.31 -13.68
CA PRO A 2 -0.08 -9.54 -13.51
C PRO A 2 0.20 -8.11 -13.01
N LYS A 3 -0.70 -7.19 -13.36
CA LYS A 3 -0.59 -5.75 -13.08
C LYS A 3 -1.68 -5.30 -12.14
N TYR A 4 -1.30 -4.58 -11.10
CA TYR A 4 -2.21 -4.02 -10.10
C TYR A 4 -2.03 -2.51 -10.01
N GLU A 5 -3.13 -1.76 -9.90
CA GLU A 5 -3.07 -0.33 -9.60
C GLU A 5 -3.05 -0.15 -8.09
N PHE A 6 -1.90 0.23 -7.54
CA PHE A 6 -1.80 0.64 -6.16
C PHE A 6 -2.18 2.10 -6.05
N ARG A 7 -3.01 2.41 -5.06
CA ARG A 7 -3.48 3.77 -4.80
C ARG A 7 -3.55 4.02 -3.30
N VAL A 8 -3.16 5.22 -2.90
CA VAL A 8 -3.41 5.74 -1.55
C VAL A 8 -3.71 7.23 -1.56
N SER A 9 -4.50 7.69 -0.59
CA SER A 9 -4.86 9.10 -0.42
C SER A 9 -5.18 9.41 1.04
N THR A 10 -4.79 10.59 1.50
CA THR A 10 -5.19 11.12 2.82
C THR A 10 -6.55 11.82 2.80
N GLY A 11 -7.26 11.80 1.66
CA GLY A 11 -8.58 12.42 1.48
C GLY A 11 -8.55 13.90 1.09
N TYR A 12 -7.38 14.55 1.12
CA TYR A 12 -7.19 15.94 0.70
C TYR A 12 -6.89 16.06 -0.80
N VAL A 13 -7.30 17.18 -1.39
CA VAL A 13 -7.03 17.48 -2.81
C VAL A 13 -5.53 17.54 -3.05
N GLY A 14 -5.05 16.81 -4.06
CA GLY A 14 -3.63 16.73 -4.40
C GLY A 14 -2.82 15.71 -3.60
N CYS A 15 -3.38 15.14 -2.52
CA CYS A 15 -2.72 14.14 -1.69
C CYS A 15 -3.09 12.71 -2.11
N LYS A 16 -2.96 12.40 -3.40
CA LYS A 16 -3.20 11.07 -3.98
C LYS A 16 -1.92 10.57 -4.63
N ARG A 17 -1.56 9.32 -4.35
CA ARG A 17 -0.51 8.57 -5.06
C ARG A 17 -1.14 7.38 -5.78
N THR A 18 -0.70 7.13 -7.00
CA THR A 18 -1.14 5.98 -7.80
C THR A 18 0.03 5.46 -8.63
N GLU A 19 0.19 4.15 -8.67
CA GLU A 19 1.26 3.47 -9.37
C GLU A 19 0.79 2.12 -9.91
N ILE A 20 1.31 1.71 -11.07
CA ILE A 20 1.08 0.37 -11.60
C ILE A 20 2.23 -0.50 -11.14
N VAL A 21 1.91 -1.55 -10.39
CA VAL A 21 2.86 -2.52 -9.85
C VAL A 21 2.71 -3.83 -10.62
N GLU A 22 3.84 -4.38 -11.06
CA GLU A 22 3.94 -5.69 -11.68
C GLU A 22 4.34 -6.72 -10.61
N ILE A 23 3.53 -7.76 -10.43
CA ILE A 23 3.82 -8.86 -9.51
C ILE A 23 4.32 -10.06 -10.32
N ASP A 24 5.34 -10.74 -9.82
CA ASP A 24 5.87 -11.94 -10.48
C ASP A 24 4.83 -13.06 -10.50
N GLU A 25 4.71 -13.77 -11.63
CA GLU A 25 3.81 -14.92 -11.73
C GLU A 25 4.30 -16.09 -10.88
N ASP A 26 5.61 -16.20 -10.66
CA ASP A 26 6.19 -17.23 -9.79
C ASP A 26 5.73 -17.04 -8.32
N ASP A 27 5.56 -15.81 -7.85
CA ASP A 27 5.08 -15.51 -6.50
C ASP A 27 3.60 -15.88 -6.29
N LEU A 28 2.83 -16.01 -7.38
CA LEU A 28 1.40 -16.33 -7.35
C LEU A 28 1.10 -17.79 -7.70
N THR A 29 2.10 -18.52 -8.19
CA THR A 29 1.91 -19.89 -8.68
C THR A 29 1.49 -20.83 -7.55
N GLY A 30 0.37 -21.53 -7.76
CA GLY A 30 -0.17 -22.49 -6.78
C GLY A 30 -1.01 -21.86 -5.67
N LYS A 31 -1.21 -20.53 -5.67
CA LYS A 31 -2.12 -19.84 -4.76
C LYS A 31 -3.56 -19.92 -5.25
N THR A 32 -4.50 -19.99 -4.32
CA THR A 32 -5.91 -19.72 -4.56
C THR A 32 -6.15 -18.23 -4.78
N GLU A 33 -7.33 -17.86 -5.30
CA GLU A 33 -7.69 -16.45 -5.50
C GLU A 33 -7.61 -15.63 -4.20
N GLU A 34 -8.04 -16.20 -3.07
CA GLU A 34 -7.97 -15.57 -1.75
C GLU A 34 -6.52 -15.35 -1.29
N GLU A 35 -5.63 -16.33 -1.52
CA GLU A 35 -4.21 -16.19 -1.20
C GLU A 35 -3.49 -15.19 -2.10
N ILE A 36 -3.93 -15.02 -3.35
CA ILE A 36 -3.44 -13.98 -4.24
C ILE A 36 -3.89 -12.61 -3.71
N GLU A 37 -5.15 -12.45 -3.35
CA GLU A 37 -5.68 -11.20 -2.81
C GLU A 37 -4.94 -10.79 -1.51
N GLU A 38 -4.73 -11.73 -0.58
CA GLU A 38 -3.96 -11.47 0.65
C GLU A 38 -2.50 -11.07 0.36
N TYR A 39 -1.88 -11.70 -0.65
CA TYR A 39 -0.53 -11.34 -1.07
C TYR A 39 -0.48 -9.92 -1.63
N VAL A 40 -1.40 -9.57 -2.54
CA VAL A 40 -1.46 -8.22 -3.13
C VAL A 40 -1.77 -7.16 -2.08
N GLU A 41 -2.63 -7.46 -1.11
CA GLU A 41 -2.93 -6.56 0.01
C GLU A 41 -1.69 -6.28 0.85
N LYS A 42 -0.86 -7.28 1.12
CA LYS A 42 0.41 -7.12 1.85
C LYS A 42 1.40 -6.25 1.09
N GLU A 43 1.58 -6.49 -0.21
CA GLU A 43 2.44 -5.67 -1.07
C GLU A 43 1.95 -4.23 -1.13
N TRP A 44 0.63 -4.02 -1.26
CA TRP A 44 0.02 -2.69 -1.21
C TRP A 44 0.26 -2.00 0.13
N ALA A 45 0.08 -2.71 1.25
CA ALA A 45 0.29 -2.15 2.58
C ALA A 45 1.75 -1.71 2.79
N GLN A 46 2.73 -2.49 2.33
CA GLN A 46 4.14 -2.08 2.36
C GLN A 46 4.39 -0.83 1.50
N TRP A 47 3.89 -0.83 0.26
CA TRP A 47 3.98 0.32 -0.63
C TRP A 47 3.36 1.58 -0.04
N VAL A 48 2.26 1.46 0.70
CA VAL A 48 1.63 2.58 1.42
C VAL A 48 2.59 3.19 2.43
N TRP A 49 3.27 2.38 3.23
CA TRP A 49 4.24 2.87 4.23
C TRP A 49 5.45 3.58 3.60
N GLU A 50 5.80 3.25 2.36
CA GLU A 50 6.85 3.94 1.62
C GLU A 50 6.39 5.26 0.97
N ASN A 51 5.08 5.43 0.78
CA ASN A 51 4.50 6.57 0.05
C ASN A 51 3.71 7.55 0.93
N ILE A 52 3.38 7.20 2.18
CA ILE A 52 2.81 8.11 3.17
C ILE A 52 3.89 8.52 4.17
N ASP A 53 4.20 9.81 4.21
CA ASP A 53 4.96 10.40 5.31
C ASP A 53 4.00 10.69 6.49
N GLY A 54 4.15 9.92 7.56
CA GLY A 54 3.31 9.98 8.74
C GLY A 54 4.13 9.79 10.01
N GLY A 55 3.71 10.45 11.08
CA GLY A 55 4.38 10.37 12.37
C GLY A 55 3.50 10.85 13.50
N PHE A 56 3.99 10.70 14.72
CA PHE A 56 3.38 11.24 15.91
C PHE A 56 4.45 11.86 16.80
N SER A 57 4.06 12.81 17.64
CA SER A 57 4.92 13.41 18.64
C SER A 57 4.11 13.63 19.91
N LYS A 58 4.74 13.41 21.07
CA LYS A 58 4.14 13.76 22.35
C LYS A 58 4.17 15.28 22.49
N VAL A 59 3.04 15.89 22.80
CA VAL A 59 2.92 17.31 23.12
C VAL A 59 2.79 17.43 24.64
N GLU A 60 3.54 18.34 25.26
CA GLU A 60 3.37 18.68 26.68
C GLU A 60 2.20 19.66 26.81
N ASP A 61 1.35 19.50 27.83
CA ASP A 61 0.29 20.46 28.12
C ASP A 61 0.92 21.80 28.57
N GLU A 62 0.54 22.91 27.95
CA GLU A 62 0.92 24.25 28.43
C GLU A 62 0.11 24.57 29.70
N GLU A 63 0.78 24.70 30.86
CA GLU A 63 0.18 25.21 32.12
C GLU A 63 -0.09 26.72 32.10
#